data_AF-A0A3D3S138-F1
#
_entry.id   AF-A0A3D3S138-F1
#
_cell.length_a   1.000
_cell.length_b   1.000
_cell.length_c   1.000
_cell.angle_alpha   90.00
_cell.angle_beta   90.00
_cell.angle_gamma   90.00
#
_symmetry.space_group_name_H-M   'P 1'
#
loop_
_entity.id
_entity.type
_entity.pdbx_description
1 polymer ?
#
loop_
_entity_poly.entity_id
_entity_poly.type
_entity_poly.pdbx_seq_one_letter_code
_entity_poly.pdbx_strand_id
1 'polypeptide(L)'
;MKHTLAWLFVIGMLDVLVVFVGLAVWKYHDGDAVFLNLVVISVALVTYFGFLMACHAKGGDWAIERGGMRMAITASVVTVYLVLVGLVAFMTQGPNALLPITQTMLASFTSIVGVVVAFYFGASAYVQVQEKRLERERTGKADSVPRQE
;
A
#
# COMPACT_ATOMS: atom_id res chain seq x y z
N MET A 1 -12.42 -11.34 11.08
CA MET A 1 -11.83 -11.75 9.78
C MET A 1 -12.75 -11.50 8.57
N LYS A 2 -14.00 -11.98 8.57
CA LYS A 2 -14.92 -11.81 7.41
C LYS A 2 -15.15 -10.33 7.02
N HIS A 3 -15.30 -9.44 8.00
CA HIS A 3 -15.48 -8.00 7.74
C HIS A 3 -14.26 -7.32 7.13
N THR A 4 -13.03 -7.67 7.54
CA THR A 4 -11.82 -7.05 6.98
C THR A 4 -11.56 -7.50 5.55
N LEU A 5 -11.82 -8.78 5.25
CA LEU A 5 -11.71 -9.31 3.90
C LEU A 5 -12.74 -8.65 2.95
N ALA A 6 -13.98 -8.49 3.42
CA ALA A 6 -15.00 -7.74 2.68
C ALA A 6 -14.58 -6.30 2.42
N TRP A 7 -13.97 -5.63 3.40
CA TRP A 7 -13.48 -4.26 3.26
C TRP A 7 -12.33 -4.12 2.24
N LEU A 8 -11.38 -5.05 2.24
CA LEU A 8 -10.32 -5.09 1.21
C LEU A 8 -10.90 -5.30 -0.19
N PHE A 9 -11.95 -6.12 -0.31
CA PHE A 9 -12.65 -6.34 -1.57
C PHE A 9 -13.34 -5.07 -2.07
N VAL A 10 -13.95 -4.29 -1.15
CA VAL A 10 -14.57 -2.99 -1.47
C VAL A 10 -13.52 -2.00 -1.97
N ILE A 11 -12.37 -1.90 -1.31
CA ILE A 11 -11.28 -1.00 -1.73
C ILE A 11 -10.77 -1.41 -3.12
N GLY A 12 -10.48 -2.69 -3.33
CA GLY A 12 -10.02 -3.18 -4.64
C GLY A 12 -11.05 -2.95 -5.75
N MET A 13 -12.34 -3.13 -5.45
CA MET A 13 -13.42 -2.83 -6.41
C MET A 13 -13.51 -1.33 -6.71
N LEU A 14 -13.26 -0.47 -5.72
CA LEU A 14 -13.24 0.98 -5.88
C LEU A 14 -12.04 1.44 -6.72
N ASP A 15 -10.85 0.85 -6.52
CA ASP A 15 -9.68 1.12 -7.36
C ASP A 15 -9.94 0.71 -8.82
N VAL A 16 -10.56 -0.46 -9.05
CA VAL A 16 -10.95 -0.91 -10.40
C VAL A 16 -11.97 0.06 -11.02
N LEU A 17 -12.96 0.51 -10.25
CA LEU A 17 -13.95 1.50 -10.71
C LEU A 17 -13.26 2.81 -11.13
N VAL A 18 -12.34 3.32 -10.30
CA VAL A 18 -11.59 4.56 -10.58
C VAL A 18 -10.77 4.42 -11.86
N VAL A 19 -10.10 3.29 -12.07
CA VAL A 19 -9.37 3.02 -13.32
C VAL A 19 -10.32 2.97 -14.51
N PHE A 20 -11.48 2.31 -14.38
CA PHE A 20 -12.43 2.17 -15.49
C PHE A 20 -13.07 3.50 -15.88
N VAL A 21 -13.49 4.30 -14.90
CA VAL A 21 -14.00 5.67 -15.10
C VAL A 21 -12.92 6.54 -15.72
N GLY A 22 -11.70 6.45 -15.22
CA GLY A 22 -10.53 7.13 -15.76
C GLY A 22 -10.28 6.87 -17.23
N LEU A 23 -10.29 5.61 -17.64
CA LEU A 23 -10.13 5.20 -19.03
C LEU A 23 -11.30 5.65 -19.91
N ALA A 24 -12.53 5.61 -19.40
CA ALA A 24 -13.70 6.10 -20.11
C ALA A 24 -13.63 7.61 -20.38
N VAL A 25 -13.21 8.40 -19.37
CA VAL A 25 -13.01 9.85 -19.50
C VAL A 25 -11.84 10.15 -20.44
N TRP A 26 -10.73 9.43 -20.34
CA TRP A 26 -9.59 9.55 -21.24
C TRP A 26 -10.00 9.35 -22.71
N LYS A 27 -10.84 8.34 -22.98
CA LYS A 27 -11.40 8.10 -24.32
C LYS A 27 -12.34 9.22 -24.79
N TYR A 28 -13.08 9.86 -23.89
CA TYR A 28 -14.03 10.93 -24.21
C TYR A 28 -13.36 12.29 -24.46
N HIS A 29 -12.18 12.52 -23.88
CA HIS A 29 -11.40 13.76 -23.95
C HIS A 29 -10.18 13.64 -24.91
N ASP A 30 -10.33 12.92 -26.03
CA ASP A 30 -9.30 12.79 -27.07
C ASP A 30 -7.92 12.30 -26.60
N GLY A 31 -7.87 11.55 -25.51
CA GLY A 31 -6.66 10.86 -25.07
C GLY A 31 -5.68 11.72 -24.26
N ASP A 32 -6.15 12.81 -23.63
CA ASP A 32 -5.29 13.70 -22.86
C ASP A 32 -4.67 12.99 -21.62
N ALA A 33 -3.34 13.04 -21.50
CA ALA A 33 -2.57 12.30 -20.50
C ALA A 33 -2.83 12.79 -19.06
N VAL A 34 -3.39 13.99 -18.90
CA VAL A 34 -3.77 14.57 -17.60
C VAL A 34 -4.74 13.66 -16.85
N PHE A 35 -5.69 13.04 -17.55
CA PHE A 35 -6.69 12.17 -16.92
C PHE A 35 -6.07 10.86 -16.41
N LEU A 36 -5.13 10.28 -17.16
CA LEU A 36 -4.41 9.07 -16.72
C LEU A 36 -3.57 9.37 -15.46
N ASN A 37 -2.92 10.53 -15.39
CA ASN A 37 -2.18 10.93 -14.19
C ASN A 37 -3.10 11.12 -12.98
N LEU A 38 -4.27 11.73 -13.17
CA LEU A 38 -5.28 11.88 -12.12
C LEU A 38 -5.80 10.53 -11.59
N VAL A 39 -5.94 9.52 -12.46
CA VAL A 39 -6.33 8.17 -12.07
C VAL A 39 -5.28 7.55 -11.17
N VAL A 40 -4.01 7.63 -11.54
CA VAL A 40 -2.89 7.07 -10.76
C VAL A 40 -2.83 7.72 -9.36
N ILE A 41 -3.00 9.04 -9.29
CA ILE A 41 -3.04 9.78 -8.01
C ILE A 41 -4.27 9.35 -7.19
N SER A 42 -5.44 9.21 -7.83
CA SER A 42 -6.68 8.83 -7.16
C SER A 42 -6.58 7.43 -6.56
N VAL A 43 -6.05 6.46 -7.31
CA VAL A 43 -5.79 5.10 -6.83
C VAL A 43 -4.82 5.13 -5.63
N ALA A 44 -3.75 5.92 -5.70
CA ALA A 44 -2.81 6.04 -4.58
C ALA A 44 -3.50 6.49 -3.29
N LEU A 45 -4.35 7.51 -3.38
CA LEU A 45 -5.10 8.06 -2.24
C LEU A 45 -6.14 7.07 -1.73
N VAL A 46 -6.94 6.48 -2.63
CA VAL A 46 -7.97 5.49 -2.28
C VAL A 46 -7.35 4.30 -1.59
N THR A 47 -6.27 3.72 -2.15
CA THR A 47 -5.60 2.58 -1.53
C THR A 47 -4.99 2.97 -0.18
N TYR A 48 -4.33 4.12 -0.06
CA TYR A 48 -3.72 4.55 1.21
C TYR A 48 -4.77 4.74 2.31
N PHE A 49 -5.79 5.56 2.07
CA PHE A 49 -6.84 5.81 3.05
C PHE A 49 -7.70 4.56 3.30
N GLY A 50 -7.94 3.75 2.27
CA GLY A 50 -8.65 2.48 2.39
C GLY A 50 -7.93 1.53 3.34
N PHE A 51 -6.63 1.30 3.15
CA PHE A 51 -5.84 0.45 4.04
C PHE A 51 -5.68 1.05 5.44
N LEU A 52 -5.53 2.37 5.55
CA LEU A 52 -5.45 3.05 6.85
C LEU A 52 -6.75 2.83 7.65
N MET A 53 -7.91 2.99 7.00
CA MET A 53 -9.21 2.76 7.62
C MET A 53 -9.47 1.28 7.93
N ALA A 54 -8.95 0.37 7.11
CA ALA A 54 -9.00 -1.08 7.35
C ALA A 54 -8.19 -1.48 8.60
N CYS A 55 -7.03 -0.86 8.82
CA CYS A 55 -6.22 -1.04 10.02
C CYS A 55 -6.89 -0.43 11.25
N HIS A 56 -7.49 0.76 11.12
CA HIS A 56 -8.24 1.41 12.20
C HIS A 56 -9.45 0.57 12.64
N ALA A 57 -10.16 -0.08 11.72
CA ALA A 57 -11.30 -0.94 12.04
C ALA A 57 -10.92 -2.22 12.83
N LYS A 58 -9.62 -2.57 12.92
CA LYS A 58 -9.13 -3.74 13.67
C LYS A 58 -8.67 -3.42 15.08
N GLY A 59 -8.12 -2.23 15.31
CA GLY A 59 -7.73 -1.76 16.63
C GLY A 59 -8.89 -0.99 17.25
N GLY A 60 -9.57 -1.55 18.25
CA GLY A 60 -10.67 -0.87 18.93
C GLY A 60 -10.27 0.38 19.74
N ASP A 61 -9.06 0.89 19.53
CA ASP A 61 -8.50 2.04 20.26
C ASP A 61 -7.95 3.05 19.25
N TRP A 62 -8.12 4.35 19.55
CA TRP A 62 -7.76 5.50 18.69
C TRP A 62 -6.24 5.65 18.44
N ALA A 63 -5.44 4.71 18.94
CA ALA A 63 -4.02 4.62 18.64
C ALA A 63 -3.84 4.09 17.22
N ILE A 64 -3.49 4.99 16.29
CA ILE A 64 -2.94 4.57 14.99
C ILE A 64 -1.74 3.67 15.28
N GLU A 65 -1.94 2.36 15.14
CA GLU A 65 -0.90 1.38 15.36
C GLU A 65 0.21 1.68 14.34
N ARG A 66 1.43 1.99 14.81
CA ARG A 66 2.55 2.38 13.94
C ARG A 66 2.83 1.34 12.85
N GLY A 67 2.46 0.08 13.08
CA GLY A 67 2.48 -0.99 12.08
C GLY A 67 1.46 -0.80 10.94
N GLY A 68 0.24 -0.37 11.26
CA GLY A 68 -0.83 -0.16 10.28
C GLY A 68 -0.54 0.96 9.30
N MET A 69 0.02 2.08 9.76
CA MET A 69 0.43 3.18 8.88
C MET A 69 1.52 2.75 7.90
N ARG A 70 2.54 2.01 8.39
CA ARG A 70 3.61 1.47 7.54
C ARG A 70 3.06 0.50 6.50
N MET A 71 2.14 -0.38 6.89
CA MET A 71 1.46 -1.29 5.97
C MET A 71 0.65 -0.56 4.91
N ALA A 72 -0.10 0.48 5.28
CA ALA A 72 -0.90 1.27 4.35
C ALA A 72 -0.04 1.98 3.30
N ILE A 73 1.11 2.54 3.69
CA ILE A 73 2.08 3.16 2.76
C ILE A 73 2.65 2.12 1.80
N THR A 74 3.07 0.97 2.29
CA THR A 74 3.64 -0.08 1.44
C THR A 74 2.59 -0.63 0.48
N ALA A 75 1.37 -0.88 0.96
CA ALA A 75 0.27 -1.35 0.13
C ALA A 75 -0.08 -0.33 -0.96
N SER A 76 -0.18 0.96 -0.65
CA SER A 76 -0.50 1.98 -1.66
C SER A 76 0.58 2.09 -2.74
N VAL A 77 1.86 2.10 -2.36
CA VAL A 77 2.98 2.15 -3.32
C VAL A 77 3.00 0.93 -4.24
N VAL A 78 2.79 -0.27 -3.68
CA VAL A 78 2.74 -1.51 -4.47
C VAL A 78 1.53 -1.53 -5.41
N THR A 79 0.34 -1.15 -4.94
CA THR A 79 -0.86 -1.10 -5.78
C THR A 79 -0.72 -0.12 -6.93
N VAL A 80 -0.21 1.08 -6.66
CA VAL A 80 0.07 2.09 -7.70
C VAL A 80 1.04 1.55 -8.75
N TYR A 81 2.09 0.85 -8.32
CA TYR A 81 3.03 0.22 -9.23
C TYR A 81 2.36 -0.85 -10.11
N LEU A 82 1.52 -1.72 -9.53
CA LEU A 82 0.79 -2.73 -10.30
C LEU A 82 -0.19 -2.09 -11.31
N VAL A 83 -0.85 -1.00 -10.93
CA VAL A 83 -1.72 -0.24 -11.83
C VAL A 83 -0.93 0.39 -12.97
N LEU A 84 0.22 1.01 -12.68
CA LEU A 84 1.11 1.58 -13.70
C LEU A 84 1.63 0.51 -14.66
N VAL A 85 2.13 -0.61 -14.15
CA VAL A 85 2.60 -1.73 -14.97
C VAL A 85 1.47 -2.30 -15.81
N GLY A 86 0.26 -2.44 -15.25
CA GLY A 86 -0.93 -2.87 -15.98
C GLY A 86 -1.28 -1.92 -17.11
N LEU A 87 -1.42 -0.62 -16.81
CA LEU A 87 -1.70 0.41 -17.81
C LEU A 87 -0.68 0.38 -18.94
N VAL A 88 0.61 0.31 -18.61
CA VAL A 88 1.69 0.21 -19.59
C VAL A 88 1.55 -1.06 -20.42
N ALA A 89 1.48 -2.24 -19.80
CA ALA A 89 1.47 -3.52 -20.49
C ALA A 89 0.30 -3.64 -21.50
N PHE A 90 -0.86 -3.08 -21.16
CA PHE A 90 -2.03 -3.10 -22.04
C PHE A 90 -2.05 -1.94 -23.05
N MET A 91 -1.51 -0.76 -22.73
CA MET A 91 -1.42 0.37 -23.67
C MET A 91 -0.31 0.20 -24.72
N THR A 92 0.68 -0.65 -24.47
CA THR A 92 1.80 -0.90 -25.39
C THR A 92 1.50 -1.86 -26.54
N GLN A 93 0.27 -2.37 -26.65
CA GLN A 93 -0.11 -3.32 -27.69
C GLN A 93 -0.43 -2.67 -29.06
N GLY A 94 -0.13 -1.38 -29.25
CA GLY A 94 -0.25 -0.67 -30.53
C GLY A 94 1.11 -0.38 -31.18
N PRO A 95 1.15 0.15 -32.42
CA PRO A 95 2.38 0.45 -33.17
C PRO A 95 3.28 1.54 -32.51
N ASN A 96 2.85 2.11 -31.38
CA ASN A 96 3.60 3.07 -30.61
C ASN A 96 4.48 2.33 -29.58
N ALA A 97 5.73 2.07 -29.95
CA ALA A 97 6.74 1.65 -28.99
C ALA A 97 6.76 2.63 -27.79
N LEU A 98 6.95 2.09 -26.57
CA LEU A 98 7.10 2.92 -25.38
C LEU A 98 8.13 4.02 -25.62
N LEU A 99 7.76 5.26 -25.34
CA LEU A 99 8.74 6.34 -25.33
C LEU A 99 9.86 5.96 -24.34
N PRO A 100 11.14 6.21 -24.65
CA PRO A 100 12.27 5.93 -23.76
C PRO A 100 12.07 6.50 -22.35
N ILE A 101 11.41 7.66 -22.25
CA ILE A 101 11.02 8.30 -20.98
C ILE A 101 10.13 7.39 -20.11
N THR A 102 9.17 6.68 -20.69
CA THR A 102 8.27 5.80 -19.94
C THR A 102 9.01 4.59 -19.38
N GLN A 103 9.98 4.06 -20.13
CA GLN A 103 10.82 2.94 -19.67
C GLN A 103 11.70 3.35 -18.49
N THR A 104 12.35 4.51 -18.57
CA THR A 104 13.16 5.03 -17.46
C THR A 104 12.30 5.31 -16.23
N MET A 105 11.13 5.91 -16.40
CA MET A 105 10.21 6.19 -15.30
C MET A 105 9.73 4.90 -14.60
N LEU A 106 9.39 3.86 -15.37
CA LEU A 106 9.04 2.55 -14.83
C LEU A 106 10.18 1.94 -14.01
N ALA A 107 11.41 1.96 -14.55
CA ALA A 107 12.58 1.42 -13.85
C ALA A 107 12.82 2.15 -12.52
N SER A 108 12.71 3.48 -12.50
CA SER A 108 12.79 4.27 -11.26
C SER A 108 11.69 3.89 -10.27
N PHE A 109 10.45 3.72 -10.74
CA PHE A 109 9.34 3.29 -9.88
C PHE A 109 9.54 1.89 -9.31
N THR A 110 9.99 0.92 -10.12
CA THR A 110 10.34 -0.42 -9.65
C THR A 110 11.40 -0.37 -8.55
N SER A 111 12.42 0.48 -8.71
CA SER A 111 13.47 0.67 -7.70
C SER A 111 12.89 1.22 -6.39
N ILE A 112 12.04 2.25 -6.46
CA ILE A 112 11.36 2.83 -5.30
C ILE A 112 10.52 1.76 -4.59
N VAL A 113 9.71 1.00 -5.33
CA VAL A 113 8.87 -0.08 -4.77
C VAL A 113 9.74 -1.12 -4.07
N GLY A 114 10.86 -1.53 -4.69
CA GLY A 114 11.81 -2.46 -4.09
C GLY A 114 12.36 -1.96 -2.75
N VAL A 115 12.76 -0.69 -2.69
CA VAL A 115 13.25 -0.06 -1.45
C VAL A 115 12.15 0.02 -0.39
N VAL A 116 10.94 0.44 -0.76
CA VAL A 116 9.80 0.57 0.16
C VAL A 116 9.41 -0.80 0.75
N VAL A 117 9.38 -1.84 -0.07
CA VAL A 117 9.06 -3.20 0.38
C VAL A 117 10.16 -3.74 1.30
N ALA A 118 11.44 -3.55 0.95
CA ALA A 118 12.56 -3.96 1.82
C ALA A 118 12.50 -3.24 3.18
N PHE A 119 12.23 -1.92 3.18
CA PHE A 119 12.09 -1.13 4.40
C PHE A 119 10.88 -1.55 5.23
N TYR A 120 9.76 -1.90 4.61
CA TYR A 120 8.58 -2.43 5.29
C TYR A 120 8.92 -3.67 6.11
N PHE A 121 9.56 -4.65 5.49
CA PHE A 121 9.93 -5.89 6.17
C PHE A 121 11.02 -5.64 7.21
N GLY A 122 12.02 -4.80 6.90
CA GLY A 122 13.10 -4.45 7.82
C GLY A 122 12.59 -3.78 9.10
N ALA A 123 11.76 -2.74 8.96
CA ALA A 123 11.16 -2.05 10.11
C ALA A 123 10.21 -2.95 10.90
N SER A 124 9.44 -3.81 10.22
CA SER A 124 8.53 -4.75 10.89
C SER A 124 9.27 -5.82 11.69
N ALA A 125 10.38 -6.33 11.17
CA ALA A 125 11.23 -7.27 11.90
C ALA A 125 11.91 -6.61 13.10
N TYR A 126 12.40 -5.38 12.93
CA TYR A 126 13.03 -4.62 14.01
C TYR A 126 12.06 -4.38 15.18
N VAL A 127 10.84 -3.95 14.90
CA VAL A 127 9.80 -3.72 15.93
C VAL A 127 9.45 -5.03 16.65
N GLN A 128 9.26 -6.13 15.94
CA GLN A 128 8.97 -7.44 16.56
C GLN A 128 10.10 -7.93 17.48
N VAL A 129 11.36 -7.68 17.12
CA VAL A 129 12.51 -8.05 17.97
C VAL A 129 12.56 -7.19 19.24
N GLN A 130 12.26 -5.89 19.13
CA GLN A 130 12.17 -4.98 20.27
C GLN A 130 11.05 -5.39 21.23
N GLU A 131 9.86 -5.67 20.72
CA GLU A 131 8.71 -6.12 21.53
C GLU A 131 9.03 -7.41 22.30
N LYS A 132 9.60 -8.41 21.62
CA LYS A 132 10.01 -9.67 22.27
C LYS A 132 11.09 -9.50 23.34
N ARG A 133 11.99 -8.52 23.18
CA ARG A 133 13.01 -8.19 24.21
C ARG A 133 12.34 -7.58 25.43
N LEU A 134 11.46 -6.61 25.24
CA LEU A 134 10.72 -5.94 26.31
C LEU A 134 9.82 -6.92 27.08
N GLU A 135 9.19 -7.86 26.38
CA GLU A 135 8.39 -8.93 27.02
C GLU A 135 9.24 -9.84 27.90
N ARG A 136 10.43 -10.27 27.43
CA ARG A 136 11.36 -11.08 28.23
C ARG A 136 11.86 -10.36 29.48
N GLU A 137 12.12 -9.07 29.39
CA GLU A 137 12.53 -8.26 30.56
C GLU A 137 11.40 -8.14 31.59
N ARG A 138 10.14 -8.00 31.13
CA ARG A 138 8.97 -7.95 32.01
C ARG A 138 8.70 -9.27 32.72
N THR A 139 8.76 -10.40 32.00
CA THR A 139 8.55 -11.72 32.61
C THR A 139 9.70 -12.11 33.54
N GLY A 140 10.95 -11.83 33.17
CA GLY A 140 12.10 -12.06 34.06
C GLY A 140 12.06 -11.22 35.34
N LYS A 141 11.50 -10.01 35.28
CA LYS A 141 11.30 -9.15 36.46
C LYS A 141 10.12 -9.59 37.34
N ALA A 142 9.10 -10.22 36.77
CA ALA A 142 7.95 -10.72 37.54
C ALA A 142 8.31 -11.94 38.41
N ASP A 143 9.17 -12.84 37.91
CA ASP A 143 9.61 -14.04 38.63
C ASP A 143 10.63 -13.74 39.76
N SER A 144 11.19 -12.53 39.80
CA SER A 144 12.16 -12.10 40.80
C SER A 144 11.56 -11.27 41.94
N VAL A 145 10.24 -11.04 41.94
CA VAL A 145 9.55 -10.40 43.08
C VAL A 145 9.26 -11.48 44.14
N PRO A 146 9.92 -11.44 45.32
CA PRO A 146 9.66 -12.42 46.37
C PRO A 146 8.21 -12.29 46.84
N ARG A 147 7.48 -13.42 46.86
CA ARG A 147 6.18 -13.51 47.55
C ARG A 147 6.43 -13.13 49.00
N GLN A 148 5.96 -11.96 49.40
CA GLN A 148 5.87 -11.61 50.80
C GLN A 148 4.69 -12.40 51.36
N GLU A 149 5.01 -13.52 52.00
CA GLU A 149 4.11 -14.32 52.83
C GLU A 149 3.86 -13.63 54.18
#